data_AF-A0A418Y9F1-F1
#
_entry.id   AF-A0A418Y9F1-F1
#
_cell.length_a   1.000
_cell.length_b   1.000
_cell.length_c   1.000
_cell.angle_alpha   90.00
_cell.angle_beta   90.00
_cell.angle_gamma   90.00
#
_symmetry.space_group_name_H-M   'P 1'
#
loop_
_entity.id
_entity.type
_entity.pdbx_description
1 polymer ?
#
loop_
_entity_poly.entity_id
_entity_poly.type
_entity_poly.pdbx_seq_one_letter_code
_entity_poly.pdbx_strand_id
1 'polypeptide(L)'
;MSQRAFDGEKPQVMIEFLDRFGTKGQLPAAFLTQEGEFLLSIQYLFEDCWSKNFDQANSLLRFGVNTDGWDLLVDIGDEQLVILQDEMGDIDSIDISVFDLLEANVEQA
;
A
#
# COMPACT_ATOMS: atom_id res chain seq x y z
N MET A 1 2.37 11.45 -21.71
CA MET A 1 3.38 10.44 -21.30
C MET A 1 2.66 9.11 -21.25
N SER A 2 3.09 8.10 -22.01
CA SER A 2 2.45 6.77 -21.98
C SER A 2 2.89 6.07 -20.71
N GLN A 3 2.01 5.95 -19.73
CA GLN A 3 2.24 5.08 -18.58
C GLN A 3 2.36 3.65 -19.11
N ARG A 4 3.56 3.05 -18.98
CA ARG A 4 3.80 1.66 -19.37
C ARG A 4 3.27 0.77 -18.26
N ALA A 5 2.53 -0.28 -18.62
CA ALA A 5 2.10 -1.29 -17.67
C ALA A 5 3.33 -1.99 -17.05
N PHE A 6 3.24 -2.35 -15.77
CA PHE A 6 4.28 -3.14 -15.10
C PHE A 6 4.55 -4.45 -15.84
N ASP A 7 5.80 -4.70 -16.20
CA ASP A 7 6.29 -5.87 -16.95
C ASP A 7 7.22 -6.77 -16.12
N GLY A 8 7.44 -6.45 -14.84
CA GLY A 8 8.28 -7.20 -13.92
C GLY A 8 7.55 -8.30 -13.13
N GLU A 9 8.30 -8.96 -12.23
CA GLU A 9 7.73 -9.90 -11.26
C GLU A 9 7.11 -9.11 -10.10
N LYS A 10 5.84 -9.40 -9.80
CA LYS A 10 5.11 -8.72 -8.72
C LYS A 10 5.46 -9.40 -7.39
N PRO A 11 5.87 -8.66 -6.35
CA PRO A 11 6.02 -9.22 -5.01
C PRO A 11 4.75 -9.94 -4.57
N GLN A 12 4.88 -11.23 -4.25
CA GLN A 12 3.73 -12.08 -3.91
C GLN A 12 2.96 -11.55 -2.69
N VAL A 13 3.68 -10.98 -1.73
CA VAL A 13 3.15 -10.35 -0.51
C VAL A 13 2.24 -9.18 -0.86
N MET A 14 2.65 -8.36 -1.84
CA MET A 14 1.85 -7.23 -2.30
C MET A 14 0.60 -7.68 -3.05
N ILE A 15 0.70 -8.75 -3.86
CA ILE A 15 -0.47 -9.36 -4.50
C ILE A 15 -1.46 -9.85 -3.44
N GLU A 16 -0.99 -10.59 -2.44
CA GLU A 16 -1.83 -11.09 -1.36
C GLU A 16 -2.55 -9.96 -0.62
N PHE A 17 -1.82 -8.89 -0.27
CA PHE A 17 -2.39 -7.71 0.38
C PHE A 17 -3.52 -7.10 -0.47
N LEU A 18 -3.26 -6.83 -1.75
CA LEU A 18 -4.24 -6.25 -2.66
C LEU A 18 -5.45 -7.15 -2.88
N ASP A 19 -5.26 -8.46 -3.00
CA ASP A 19 -6.38 -9.41 -3.17
C ASP A 19 -7.23 -9.49 -1.91
N ARG A 20 -6.58 -9.51 -0.72
CA ARG A 20 -7.25 -9.58 0.58
C ARG A 20 -8.09 -8.34 0.86
N PHE A 21 -7.53 -7.15 0.64
CA PHE A 21 -8.17 -5.90 1.05
C PHE A 21 -8.85 -5.12 -0.08
N GLY A 22 -8.44 -5.33 -1.34
CA GLY A 22 -8.96 -4.59 -2.50
C GLY A 22 -10.26 -5.12 -3.08
N THR A 23 -10.51 -6.43 -3.03
CA THR A 23 -11.70 -7.04 -3.66
C THR A 23 -12.79 -7.46 -2.67
N LYS A 24 -12.44 -7.66 -1.39
CA LYS A 24 -13.35 -8.22 -0.38
C LYS A 24 -14.11 -7.17 0.45
N GLY A 25 -14.08 -5.91 0.05
CA GLY A 25 -14.82 -4.83 0.71
C GLY A 25 -14.38 -4.58 2.16
N GLN A 26 -13.08 -4.79 2.45
CA GLN A 26 -12.55 -4.66 3.81
C GLN A 26 -12.15 -3.23 4.18
N LEU A 27 -12.28 -2.27 3.24
CA LEU A 27 -11.91 -0.87 3.42
C LEU A 27 -13.14 0.05 3.30
N PRO A 28 -13.18 1.19 4.03
CA PRO A 28 -12.12 1.72 4.88
C PRO A 28 -11.90 0.93 6.16
N ALA A 29 -10.65 0.87 6.63
CA ALA A 29 -10.30 0.19 7.88
C ALA A 29 -9.06 0.76 8.55
N ALA A 30 -9.01 0.59 9.87
CA ALA A 30 -7.83 0.77 10.69
C ALA A 30 -7.13 -0.59 10.89
N PHE A 31 -5.81 -0.57 10.73
CA PHE A 31 -4.92 -1.69 10.98
C PHE A 31 -4.25 -1.47 12.32
N LEU A 32 -4.33 -2.47 13.19
CA LEU A 32 -3.77 -2.43 14.53
C LEU A 32 -2.83 -3.63 14.76
N THR A 33 -1.85 -3.47 15.63
CA THR A 33 -1.05 -4.59 16.12
C THR A 33 -1.91 -5.63 16.83
N GLN A 34 -1.31 -6.77 17.17
CA GLN A 34 -2.00 -7.80 17.98
C GLN A 34 -2.37 -7.27 19.38
N GLU A 35 -1.62 -6.30 19.88
CA GLU A 35 -1.83 -5.61 21.15
C GLU A 35 -2.85 -4.46 21.06
N GLY A 36 -3.33 -4.13 19.85
CA GLY A 36 -4.29 -3.04 19.61
C GLY A 36 -3.65 -1.66 19.44
N GLU A 37 -2.36 -1.57 19.17
CA GLU A 37 -1.70 -0.30 18.82
C GLU A 37 -2.00 0.06 17.38
N PHE A 38 -2.29 1.34 17.11
CA PHE A 38 -2.59 1.80 15.76
C PHE A 38 -1.36 1.74 14.86
N LEU A 39 -1.51 1.15 13.67
CA LEU A 39 -0.48 1.14 12.62
C LEU A 39 -0.83 2.14 11.52
N LEU A 40 -1.94 1.90 10.82
CA LEU A 40 -2.32 2.68 9.64
C LEU A 40 -3.83 2.59 9.41
N SER A 41 -4.44 3.66 8.92
CA SER A 41 -5.82 3.66 8.46
C SER A 41 -5.87 3.87 6.95
N ILE A 42 -6.44 2.91 6.24
CA ILE A 42 -6.53 2.96 4.78
C ILE A 42 -7.98 3.29 4.38
N GLN A 43 -8.14 4.32 3.56
CA GLN A 43 -9.43 4.77 3.06
C GLN A 43 -9.86 3.97 1.83
N TYR A 44 -8.97 3.79 0.86
CA TYR A 44 -9.20 2.96 -0.33
C TYR A 44 -7.89 2.49 -0.97
N LEU A 45 -7.97 1.44 -1.79
CA LEU A 45 -6.88 0.97 -2.64
C LEU A 45 -7.14 1.37 -4.09
N PHE A 46 -6.08 1.60 -4.85
CA PHE A 46 -6.20 1.89 -6.27
C PHE A 46 -6.48 0.61 -7.08
N GLU A 47 -7.57 0.63 -7.85
CA GLU A 47 -7.84 -0.41 -8.85
C GLU A 47 -6.77 -0.39 -9.96
N ASP A 48 -6.34 -1.58 -10.39
CA ASP A 48 -5.29 -1.76 -11.40
C ASP A 48 -3.98 -0.99 -11.11
N CYS A 49 -3.60 -0.84 -9.84
CA CYS A 49 -2.44 -0.05 -9.42
C CYS A 49 -1.14 -0.41 -10.17
N TRP A 50 -0.91 -1.69 -10.46
CA TRP A 50 0.22 -2.16 -11.26
C TRP A 50 0.32 -1.54 -12.66
N SER A 51 -0.82 -1.17 -13.26
CA SER A 51 -0.86 -0.63 -14.62
C SER A 51 -0.92 0.89 -14.64
N LYS A 52 -1.56 1.50 -13.64
CA LYS A 52 -1.91 2.94 -13.64
C LYS A 52 -1.12 3.76 -12.62
N ASN A 53 -0.55 3.12 -11.60
CA ASN A 53 0.04 3.78 -10.44
C ASN A 53 1.44 3.25 -10.11
N PHE A 54 2.10 2.64 -11.11
CA PHE A 54 3.49 2.20 -10.99
C PHE A 54 4.44 3.19 -11.66
N ASP A 55 5.42 3.68 -10.90
CA ASP A 55 6.55 4.46 -11.39
C ASP A 55 7.75 3.54 -11.67
N GLN A 56 7.92 3.21 -12.94
CA GLN A 56 9.00 2.34 -13.41
C GLN A 56 10.40 2.94 -13.22
N ALA A 57 10.54 4.27 -13.13
CA ALA A 57 11.86 4.89 -12.97
C ALA A 57 12.40 4.71 -11.54
N ASN A 58 11.52 4.73 -10.56
CA ASN A 58 11.86 4.66 -9.14
C ASN A 58 11.45 3.34 -8.48
N SER A 59 10.86 2.41 -9.23
CA SER A 59 10.28 1.15 -8.72
C SER A 59 9.22 1.36 -7.63
N LEU A 60 8.51 2.49 -7.66
CA LEU A 60 7.49 2.83 -6.66
C LEU A 60 6.11 2.46 -7.16
N LEU A 61 5.36 1.71 -6.35
CA LEU A 61 3.96 1.41 -6.58
C LEU A 61 3.09 2.23 -5.63
N ARG A 62 2.28 3.13 -6.16
CA ARG A 62 1.17 3.76 -5.44
C ARG A 62 0.01 2.78 -5.34
N PHE A 63 -0.36 2.38 -4.14
CA PHE A 63 -1.31 1.28 -3.94
C PHE A 63 -2.62 1.69 -3.23
N GLY A 64 -2.64 2.80 -2.50
CA GLY A 64 -3.84 3.27 -1.84
C GLY A 64 -3.70 4.66 -1.27
N VAL A 65 -4.71 5.07 -0.50
CA VAL A 65 -4.77 6.37 0.17
C VAL A 65 -5.20 6.14 1.62
N ASN A 66 -4.52 6.80 2.55
CA ASN A 66 -4.88 6.74 3.97
C ASN A 66 -6.10 7.65 4.29
N THR A 67 -6.61 7.60 5.52
CA THR A 67 -7.77 8.43 5.92
C THR A 67 -7.48 9.93 5.98
N ASP A 68 -6.20 10.31 6.03
CA ASP A 68 -5.77 11.71 6.01
C ASP A 68 -5.68 12.27 4.57
N GLY A 69 -5.82 11.40 3.57
CA GLY A 69 -5.83 11.75 2.15
C GLY A 69 -4.46 11.66 1.47
N TRP A 70 -3.47 11.05 2.11
CA TRP A 70 -2.13 10.87 1.57
C TRP A 70 -1.97 9.57 0.78
N ASP A 71 -1.23 9.66 -0.32
CA ASP A 71 -0.92 8.51 -1.17
C ASP A 71 0.03 7.56 -0.43
N LEU A 72 -0.28 6.27 -0.46
CA LEU A 72 0.53 5.20 0.10
C LEU A 72 1.30 4.50 -1.02
N LEU A 73 2.60 4.35 -0.82
CA LEU A 73 3.54 3.79 -1.79
C LEU A 73 4.35 2.66 -1.18
N VAL A 74 4.92 1.83 -2.05
CA VAL A 74 5.94 0.85 -1.68
C VAL A 74 6.98 0.77 -2.79
N ASP A 75 8.26 0.65 -2.44
CA ASP A 75 9.29 0.24 -3.39
C ASP A 75 9.17 -1.27 -3.59
N ILE A 76 8.77 -1.70 -4.79
CA ILE A 76 8.59 -3.13 -5.09
C ILE A 76 9.92 -3.86 -5.32
N GLY A 77 11.03 -3.12 -5.42
CA GLY A 77 12.39 -3.66 -5.42
C GLY A 77 12.95 -3.88 -4.02
N ASP A 78 12.30 -3.35 -2.98
CA ASP A 78 12.68 -3.57 -1.59
C ASP A 78 12.06 -4.86 -1.05
N GLU A 79 12.88 -5.73 -0.48
CA GLU A 79 12.45 -6.99 0.12
C GLU A 79 11.58 -6.76 1.38
N GLN A 80 11.78 -5.64 2.07
CA GLN A 80 11.03 -5.31 3.29
C GLN A 80 9.66 -4.73 3.00
N LEU A 81 9.43 -4.22 1.78
CA LEU A 81 8.16 -3.59 1.37
C LEU A 81 7.67 -2.57 2.41
N VAL A 82 8.58 -1.70 2.86
CA VAL A 82 8.25 -0.60 3.77
C VAL A 82 7.31 0.37 3.08
N ILE A 83 6.26 0.78 3.80
CA ILE A 83 5.27 1.72 3.31
C ILE A 83 5.85 3.12 3.38
N LEU A 84 5.69 3.82 2.28
CA LEU A 84 6.01 5.23 2.13
C LEU A 84 4.71 6.02 2.00
N GLN A 85 4.76 7.29 2.35
CA GLN A 85 3.66 8.23 2.25
C GLN A 85 4.10 9.46 1.47
N ASP A 86 3.30 9.88 0.48
CA ASP A 86 3.53 11.11 -0.29
C ASP A 86 2.66 12.24 0.27
N GLU A 87 3.33 13.16 0.98
CA GLU A 87 2.74 14.35 1.58
C GLU A 87 3.04 15.58 0.72
N MET A 88 2.28 15.74 -0.38
CA MET A 88 2.43 16.86 -1.32
C MET A 88 3.78 16.92 -2.05
N GLY A 89 4.34 15.76 -2.39
CA GLY A 89 5.60 15.59 -3.10
C GLY A 89 6.80 15.34 -2.19
N ASP A 90 6.59 15.33 -0.87
CA ASP A 90 7.57 14.85 0.10
C ASP A 90 7.26 13.39 0.42
N ILE A 91 8.18 12.49 0.09
CA ILE A 91 7.97 11.04 0.24
C ILE A 91 8.82 10.55 1.41
N ASP A 92 8.14 10.12 2.46
CA ASP A 92 8.77 9.62 3.68
C ASP A 92 8.28 8.22 4.03
N SER A 93 9.11 7.46 4.76
CA SER A 93 8.71 6.18 5.33
C SER A 93 7.90 6.39 6.61
N ILE A 94 6.89 5.54 6.82
CA ILE A 94 6.11 5.50 8.06
C ILE A 94 6.51 4.35 9.00
N ASP A 95 7.68 3.74 8.78
CA ASP A 95 8.26 2.65 9.59
C ASP A 95 7.33 1.42 9.76
N ILE A 96 6.40 1.21 8.83
CA ILE A 96 5.46 0.08 8.79
C ILE A 96 5.58 -0.59 7.43
N SER A 97 5.59 -1.91 7.38
CA SER A 97 5.67 -2.69 6.15
C SER A 97 4.32 -3.27 5.74
N VAL A 98 4.21 -3.71 4.47
CA VAL A 98 3.06 -4.49 4.00
C VAL A 98 2.88 -5.79 4.79
N PHE A 99 3.99 -6.38 5.29
CA PHE A 99 3.94 -7.57 6.14
C PHE A 99 3.22 -7.29 7.47
N ASP A 100 3.54 -6.16 8.11
CA ASP A 100 2.88 -5.75 9.36
C ASP A 100 1.37 -5.60 9.16
N LEU A 101 0.94 -5.06 8.02
CA LEU A 101 -0.49 -4.92 7.71
C LEU A 101 -1.19 -6.26 7.43
N LEU A 102 -0.49 -7.26 6.90
CA LEU A 102 -1.05 -8.60 6.68
C LEU A 102 -1.28 -9.35 8.00
N GLU A 103 -0.42 -9.11 8.98
CA GLU A 103 -0.47 -9.68 10.33
C GLU A 103 -1.35 -8.86 11.30
N ALA A 104 -1.73 -7.64 10.92
CA ALA A 104 -2.53 -6.75 11.73
C ALA A 104 -3.96 -7.26 11.98
N ASN A 105 -4.50 -6.85 13.12
CA ASN A 105 -5.94 -6.84 13.36
C ASN A 105 -6.57 -5.71 12.55
N VAL A 106 -7.77 -5.95 12.02
CA VAL A 106 -8.45 -5.02 11.12
C VAL A 106 -9.78 -4.62 11.73
N GLU A 107 -9.94 -3.32 12.00
CA GLU A 107 -11.18 -2.72 12.47
C GLU A 107 -11.80 -1.89 11.35
N GLN A 108 -13.05 -2.21 10.99
CA GLN A 108 -13.77 -1.43 9.99
C GLN A 108 -14.14 -0.05 10.55
N ALA A 109 -13.82 1.00 9.80
CA ALA A 109 -14.09 2.38 10.16
C ALA A 109 -15.52 2.81 9.80
#